data_AF-A0A1Q7B2F8-F1
#
_entry.id   AF-A0A1Q7B2F8-F1
#
_cell.length_a   1.000
_cell.length_b   1.000
_cell.length_c   1.000
_cell.angle_alpha   90.00
_cell.angle_beta   90.00
_cell.angle_gamma   90.00
#
_symmetry.space_group_name_H-M   'P 1'
#
loop_
_entity.id
_entity.type
_entity.pdbx_description
1 polymer ?
#
loop_
_entity_poly.entity_id
_entity_poly.type
_entity_poly.pdbx_seq_one_letter_code
_entity_poly.pdbx_strand_id
1 'polypeptide(L)'
;MRRQPSIIIVLLFLLLLVAALPPKEAQASALAPTVNRSFYFSGTSHPNSSLPGSLNSSPLTGPPISDNLSRAPTFFVLPSFLLSSLSVSGLPTFTIWLSGNASAVTSVQVQGVFSWKPLNGPWSNSSTLPVPCPVGRLQAACTLNYIQPFGLSLTFGTQIRVGINATTPPKMIVTMYWGEPSTPSFVLLPLSGYSSIGQVQILDWAGNAAASFNLNATKGQNTVLVQAPVTSAFGKDDVRSVNLTIIDPSGRPVPNAINIPFSQIPSISYPQQTYPFVAEWTYPSNLSEGNYQVWIDIVDIQGNVAYSLHGPPGFGLFKPGIHPLDLIPYVVGAAGGVTAGAFYIKRRRRKEYLAPFEHFYTLTAGSFPQGTMVTVEGNTGAGKTLLTEQLMYDDLKAGRPCIFVSTADFPAKIRSGMRSLGLETELYESKESLKFVDSYSVEAGQPSQEKFYVSSSGDLTSLGVKISSAMSTPGDGASVYFDSLTPLAPRSKSESIVSFAQTIGAKARGSGGKIFFTVGSSLDELILRQLEEASDCIIQMEAFEEGGLRRRRMRIVKFRNRRFHEGWVTFTVEDSKGIIFYSKKSRT
;
A
#
# COMPACT_ATOMS: atom_id res chain seq x y z
N MET A 1 18.57 -38.41 -48.55
CA MET A 1 19.45 -38.23 -47.36
C MET A 1 18.74 -37.38 -46.32
N ARG A 2 18.17 -38.00 -45.28
CA ARG A 2 17.57 -37.30 -44.13
C ARG A 2 18.67 -37.05 -43.09
N ARG A 3 18.96 -35.78 -42.77
CA ARG A 3 19.85 -35.42 -41.65
C ARG A 3 19.03 -35.46 -40.35
N GLN A 4 19.38 -36.37 -39.44
CA GLN A 4 18.90 -36.34 -38.06
C GLN A 4 19.49 -35.11 -37.34
N PRO A 5 18.72 -34.39 -36.51
CA PRO A 5 19.27 -33.38 -35.63
C PRO A 5 20.04 -34.05 -34.47
N SER A 6 21.20 -33.50 -34.16
CA SER A 6 22.17 -34.01 -33.20
C SER A 6 21.58 -34.15 -31.80
N ILE A 7 21.81 -35.30 -31.16
CA ILE A 7 21.41 -35.68 -29.79
C ILE A 7 21.77 -34.62 -28.74
N ILE A 8 22.79 -33.79 -29.01
CA ILE A 8 23.24 -32.69 -28.15
C ILE A 8 22.19 -31.56 -28.03
N ILE A 9 21.44 -31.28 -29.10
CA ILE A 9 20.40 -30.22 -29.09
C ILE A 9 19.19 -30.68 -28.28
N VAL A 10 18.85 -31.97 -28.34
CA VAL A 10 17.75 -32.56 -27.57
C VAL A 10 18.10 -32.63 -26.08
N LEU A 11 19.36 -32.94 -25.72
CA LEU A 11 19.81 -32.93 -24.32
C LEU A 11 19.86 -31.52 -23.72
N LEU A 12 20.28 -30.51 -24.50
CA LEU A 12 20.25 -29.10 -24.06
C LEU A 12 18.82 -28.59 -23.89
N PHE A 13 17.89 -28.97 -24.76
CA PHE A 13 16.47 -28.64 -24.61
C PHE A 13 15.83 -29.33 -23.40
N LEU A 14 16.23 -30.57 -23.08
CA LEU A 14 15.73 -31.27 -21.89
C LEU A 14 16.28 -30.66 -20.59
N LEU A 15 17.56 -30.26 -20.56
CA LEU A 15 18.16 -29.55 -19.42
C LEU A 15 17.56 -28.14 -19.21
N LEU A 16 17.22 -27.45 -20.30
CA LEU A 16 16.50 -26.17 -20.25
C LEU A 16 15.03 -26.31 -19.85
N LEU A 17 14.37 -27.44 -20.14
CA LEU A 17 13.00 -27.70 -19.68
C LEU A 17 12.93 -28.08 -18.19
N VAL A 18 13.94 -28.76 -17.65
CA VAL A 18 14.00 -29.06 -16.20
C VAL A 18 14.34 -27.81 -15.38
N ALA A 19 15.01 -26.82 -15.98
CA ALA A 19 15.26 -25.50 -15.35
C ALA A 19 14.10 -24.49 -15.53
N ALA A 20 13.04 -24.84 -16.25
CA ALA A 20 11.88 -23.98 -16.54
C ALA A 20 10.60 -24.41 -15.80
N LEU A 21 10.72 -25.17 -14.72
CA LEU A 21 9.73 -25.12 -13.67
C LEU A 21 10.06 -23.87 -12.84
N PRO A 22 9.17 -22.86 -12.75
CA PRO A 22 9.35 -21.86 -11.72
C PRO A 22 9.45 -22.64 -10.40
N PRO A 23 10.43 -22.36 -9.52
CA PRO A 23 10.30 -22.84 -8.15
C PRO A 23 8.89 -22.42 -7.73
N LYS A 24 8.12 -23.35 -7.15
CA LYS A 24 6.90 -22.98 -6.44
C LYS A 24 7.33 -21.85 -5.50
N GLU A 25 7.03 -20.61 -5.88
CA GLU A 25 7.11 -19.48 -4.99
C GLU A 25 6.09 -19.82 -3.92
N ALA A 26 6.56 -20.45 -2.85
CA ALA A 26 5.96 -20.22 -1.56
C ALA A 26 5.98 -18.70 -1.43
N GLN A 27 4.82 -18.08 -1.66
CA GLN A 27 4.60 -16.68 -1.35
C GLN A 27 5.08 -16.52 0.09
N ALA A 28 6.26 -15.90 0.24
CA ALA A 28 6.79 -15.52 1.53
C ALA A 28 5.87 -14.41 2.04
N SER A 29 4.89 -14.83 2.83
CA SER A 29 3.90 -13.96 3.44
C SER A 29 4.60 -13.01 4.38
N ALA A 30 4.63 -11.71 4.07
CA ALA A 30 4.85 -10.71 5.09
C ALA A 30 3.75 -10.88 6.15
N LEU A 31 4.08 -11.48 7.28
CA LEU A 31 3.16 -11.68 8.38
C LEU A 31 3.22 -10.41 9.23
N ALA A 32 2.12 -9.67 9.24
CA ALA A 32 1.85 -8.69 10.29
C ALA A 32 1.05 -9.43 11.39
N PRO A 33 1.72 -10.05 12.39
CA PRO A 33 1.02 -10.77 13.43
C PRO A 33 0.07 -9.83 14.18
N THR A 34 -1.05 -10.37 14.63
CA THR A 34 -1.85 -9.68 15.65
C THR A 34 -1.13 -9.86 16.99
N VAL A 35 -0.67 -8.75 17.56
CA VAL A 35 0.05 -8.68 18.83
C VAL A 35 -0.83 -8.02 19.87
N ASN A 36 -0.95 -8.65 21.03
CA ASN A 36 -1.66 -8.08 22.18
C ASN A 36 -0.76 -7.07 22.90
N ARG A 37 -0.90 -5.79 22.55
CA ARG A 37 -0.12 -4.69 23.10
C ARG A 37 -0.76 -4.12 24.36
N SER A 38 0.00 -4.00 25.44
CA SER A 38 -0.49 -3.41 26.70
C SER A 38 -0.20 -1.92 26.73
N PHE A 39 -1.19 -1.11 27.08
CA PHE A 39 -1.03 0.33 27.29
C PHE A 39 -1.44 0.69 28.71
N TYR A 40 -0.44 1.04 29.51
CA TYR A 40 -0.56 1.31 30.93
C TYR A 40 -1.05 2.73 31.19
N PHE A 41 -1.99 2.85 32.13
CA PHE A 41 -2.57 4.13 32.51
C PHE A 41 -1.59 4.90 33.39
N SER A 42 -1.42 6.18 33.07
CA SER A 42 -0.40 7.03 33.67
C SER A 42 -0.84 8.49 33.70
N GLY A 43 -0.08 9.33 34.41
CA GLY A 43 -0.36 10.76 34.52
C GLY A 43 -1.57 11.08 35.40
N THR A 44 -1.78 12.37 35.64
CA THR A 44 -2.89 12.89 36.45
C THR A 44 -4.09 13.16 35.56
N SER A 45 -5.19 12.44 35.78
CA SER A 45 -6.47 12.62 35.07
C SER A 45 -7.52 13.20 36.01
N HIS A 46 -7.25 14.37 36.62
CA HIS A 46 -8.20 14.95 37.57
C HIS A 46 -9.41 15.56 36.83
N PRO A 47 -10.61 15.55 37.41
CA PRO A 47 -11.78 16.21 36.82
C PRO A 47 -11.61 17.73 36.61
N ASN A 48 -10.62 18.36 37.26
CA ASN A 48 -10.23 19.77 37.07
C ASN A 48 -8.88 19.96 36.35
N SER A 49 -8.19 18.90 35.92
CA SER A 49 -6.99 19.05 35.10
C SER A 49 -7.40 19.25 33.64
N SER A 50 -6.85 20.29 33.01
CA SER A 50 -7.05 20.58 31.58
C SER A 50 -6.46 19.51 30.65
N LEU A 51 -5.72 18.55 31.21
CA LEU A 51 -5.03 17.48 30.49
C LEU A 51 -5.56 16.11 30.95
N PRO A 52 -5.95 15.22 30.03
CA PRO A 52 -6.29 13.83 30.34
C PRO A 52 -5.03 13.04 30.76
N GLY A 53 -5.22 11.86 31.37
CA GLY A 53 -4.11 10.94 31.64
C GLY A 53 -3.46 10.44 30.35
N SER A 54 -2.34 9.72 30.46
CA SER A 54 -1.57 9.20 29.32
C SER A 54 -1.58 7.67 29.26
N LEU A 55 -1.41 7.14 28.05
CA LEU A 55 -1.18 5.73 27.76
C LEU A 55 0.31 5.48 27.49
N ASN A 56 0.95 4.61 28.28
CA ASN A 56 2.37 4.28 28.16
C ASN A 56 2.59 2.81 27.77
N SER A 57 3.64 2.54 26.99
CA SER A 57 4.02 1.17 26.60
C SER A 57 4.68 0.36 27.72
N SER A 58 4.99 0.98 28.86
CA SER A 58 5.56 0.31 30.04
C SER A 58 4.89 0.79 31.34
N PRO A 59 4.87 -0.06 32.39
CA PRO A 59 4.41 0.36 33.71
C PRO A 59 5.28 1.50 34.25
N LEU A 60 4.66 2.49 34.89
CA LEU A 60 5.40 3.55 35.58
C LEU A 60 6.01 3.04 36.88
N THR A 61 7.14 3.62 37.25
CA THR A 61 7.77 3.43 38.57
C THR A 61 7.44 4.64 39.44
N GLY A 62 6.42 4.53 40.28
CA GLY A 62 5.96 5.62 41.14
C GLY A 62 4.84 5.22 42.09
N PRO A 63 4.41 6.11 42.99
CA PRO A 63 3.29 5.85 43.88
C PRO A 63 1.97 5.67 43.09
N PRO A 64 1.00 4.91 43.61
CA PRO A 64 -0.30 4.74 42.98
C PRO A 64 -1.00 6.11 42.82
N ILE A 65 -1.51 6.35 41.61
CA ILE A 65 -2.37 7.47 41.27
C ILE A 65 -3.81 6.98 41.37
N SER A 66 -4.72 7.83 41.85
CA SER A 66 -6.13 7.47 41.96
C SER A 66 -7.06 8.62 41.62
N ASP A 67 -8.26 8.29 41.12
CA ASP A 67 -9.33 9.26 40.88
C ASP A 67 -10.71 8.71 41.22
N ASN A 68 -11.64 9.63 41.49
CA ASN A 68 -13.00 9.33 41.90
C ASN A 68 -13.92 9.14 40.69
N LEU A 69 -14.06 7.87 40.28
CA LEU A 69 -14.85 7.43 39.14
C LEU A 69 -16.37 7.66 39.30
N SER A 70 -16.85 7.96 40.52
CA SER A 70 -18.28 8.28 40.76
C SER A 70 -18.68 9.69 40.31
N ARG A 71 -17.72 10.59 40.05
CA ARG A 71 -17.99 11.99 39.68
C ARG A 71 -18.05 12.19 38.17
N ALA A 72 -17.08 11.64 37.46
CA ALA A 72 -16.93 11.79 36.02
C ALA A 72 -16.15 10.61 35.44
N PRO A 73 -16.27 10.33 34.13
CA PRO A 73 -15.42 9.36 33.46
C PRO A 73 -13.97 9.79 33.47
N THR A 74 -13.06 8.83 33.66
CA THR A 74 -11.62 9.06 33.63
C THR A 74 -11.08 8.67 32.25
N PHE A 75 -10.30 9.54 31.60
CA PHE A 75 -9.76 9.31 30.25
C PHE A 75 -8.22 9.32 30.20
N PHE A 76 -7.68 8.46 29.34
CA PHE A 76 -6.25 8.32 29.04
C PHE A 76 -6.01 8.42 27.54
N VAL A 77 -5.03 9.21 27.11
CA VAL A 77 -4.75 9.51 25.70
C VAL A 77 -3.37 9.01 25.32
N LEU A 78 -3.24 8.49 24.10
CA LEU A 78 -1.92 8.19 23.54
C LEU A 78 -1.14 9.51 23.34
N PRO A 79 0.09 9.65 23.89
CA PRO A 79 0.80 10.94 23.90
C PRO A 79 1.05 11.55 22.51
N SER A 80 1.25 10.69 21.51
CA SER A 80 1.46 11.08 20.11
C SER A 80 0.30 10.62 19.23
N PHE A 81 0.06 11.35 18.13
CA PHE A 81 -0.73 10.85 17.02
C PHE A 81 -0.04 9.65 16.38
N LEU A 82 -0.82 8.77 15.74
CA LEU A 82 -0.26 7.65 15.00
C LEU A 82 0.62 8.14 13.83
N LEU A 83 1.85 7.63 13.75
CA LEU A 83 2.81 7.98 12.69
C LEU A 83 2.71 7.08 11.45
N SER A 84 1.89 6.03 11.50
CA SER A 84 1.50 5.19 10.37
C SER A 84 0.11 4.59 10.63
N SER A 85 -0.48 3.96 9.62
CA SER A 85 -1.71 3.18 9.81
C SER A 85 -1.46 1.93 10.66
N LEU A 86 -2.49 1.47 11.37
CA LEU A 86 -2.52 0.18 12.06
C LEU A 86 -3.95 -0.35 12.08
N SER A 87 -4.11 -1.63 12.42
CA SER A 87 -5.41 -2.26 12.60
C SER A 87 -5.57 -2.78 14.03
N VAL A 88 -6.73 -2.54 14.62
CA VAL A 88 -7.18 -3.24 15.82
C VAL A 88 -7.98 -4.46 15.36
N SER A 89 -7.45 -5.65 15.59
CA SER A 89 -7.97 -6.91 15.06
C SER A 89 -8.19 -7.93 16.19
N GLY A 90 -9.24 -7.70 16.98
CA GLY A 90 -9.63 -8.61 18.07
C GLY A 90 -10.51 -7.93 19.13
N LEU A 91 -10.44 -8.44 20.36
CA LEU A 91 -11.16 -7.93 21.51
C LEU A 91 -10.21 -7.11 22.40
N PRO A 92 -10.37 -5.78 22.49
CA PRO A 92 -9.72 -5.02 23.54
C PRO A 92 -10.15 -5.50 24.93
N THR A 93 -9.24 -5.46 25.89
CA THR A 93 -9.52 -5.82 27.28
C THR A 93 -8.97 -4.76 28.21
N PHE A 94 -9.78 -4.27 29.13
CA PHE A 94 -9.34 -3.39 30.20
C PHE A 94 -9.13 -4.18 31.47
N THR A 95 -8.03 -3.94 32.17
CA THR A 95 -7.82 -4.40 33.54
C THR A 95 -7.64 -3.17 34.41
N ILE A 96 -8.52 -3.01 35.40
CA ILE A 96 -8.54 -1.84 36.27
C ILE A 96 -8.61 -2.25 37.74
N TRP A 97 -8.11 -1.40 38.62
CA TRP A 97 -8.16 -1.60 40.07
C TRP A 97 -9.09 -0.60 40.73
N LEU A 98 -10.04 -1.09 41.52
CA LEU A 98 -11.11 -0.29 42.13
C LEU A 98 -11.18 -0.51 43.64
N SER A 99 -11.55 0.52 44.38
CA SER A 99 -11.99 0.43 45.78
C SER A 99 -13.19 1.35 46.01
N GLY A 100 -13.83 1.23 47.16
CA GLY A 100 -14.91 2.13 47.55
C GLY A 100 -15.13 2.24 49.05
N ASN A 101 -16.15 3.00 49.42
CA ASN A 101 -16.45 3.31 50.81
C ASN A 101 -17.39 2.29 51.50
N ALA A 102 -17.80 1.22 50.82
CA ALA A 102 -18.69 0.21 51.36
C ALA A 102 -17.99 -0.71 52.37
N SER A 103 -18.67 -1.01 53.49
CA SER A 103 -18.16 -1.90 54.55
C SER A 103 -18.12 -3.37 54.13
N ALA A 104 -19.03 -3.79 53.26
CA ALA A 104 -19.08 -5.10 52.63
C ALA A 104 -18.82 -4.98 51.13
N VAL A 105 -18.28 -6.03 50.52
CA VAL A 105 -18.06 -6.06 49.06
C VAL A 105 -19.40 -6.01 48.34
N THR A 106 -19.54 -5.07 47.42
CA THR A 106 -20.73 -4.86 46.58
C THR A 106 -20.29 -4.76 45.12
N SER A 107 -21.24 -4.71 44.17
CA SER A 107 -20.91 -4.59 42.74
C SER A 107 -21.36 -3.26 42.15
N VAL A 108 -20.54 -2.71 41.26
CA VAL A 108 -20.80 -1.47 40.50
C VAL A 108 -20.69 -1.78 39.02
N GLN A 109 -21.59 -1.23 38.21
CA GLN A 109 -21.53 -1.41 36.75
C GLN A 109 -20.46 -0.49 36.16
N VAL A 110 -19.47 -1.06 35.48
CA VAL A 110 -18.35 -0.31 34.88
C VAL A 110 -18.25 -0.61 33.39
N GLN A 111 -17.94 0.40 32.60
CA GLN A 111 -17.76 0.33 31.16
C GLN A 111 -16.40 0.88 30.75
N GLY A 112 -15.74 0.18 29.83
CA GLY A 112 -14.56 0.68 29.14
C GLY A 112 -14.96 1.29 27.81
N VAL A 113 -14.37 2.42 27.46
CA VAL A 113 -14.65 3.17 26.22
C VAL A 113 -13.35 3.30 25.44
N PHE A 114 -13.31 2.78 24.23
CA PHE A 114 -12.24 3.02 23.26
C PHE A 114 -12.69 4.11 22.29
N SER A 115 -11.95 5.21 22.16
CA SER A 115 -12.28 6.28 21.20
C SER A 115 -11.09 6.61 20.30
N TRP A 116 -11.41 6.99 19.07
CA TRP A 116 -10.43 7.42 18.08
C TRP A 116 -10.92 8.67 17.36
N LYS A 117 -9.97 9.50 16.92
CA LYS A 117 -10.23 10.70 16.15
C LYS A 117 -9.23 10.79 14.99
N PRO A 118 -9.67 10.62 13.74
CA PRO A 118 -8.84 10.91 12.57
C PRO A 118 -8.44 12.39 12.52
N LEU A 119 -7.36 12.74 11.82
CA LEU A 119 -6.76 14.09 11.81
C LEU A 119 -7.77 15.22 11.58
N ASN A 120 -8.74 15.01 10.67
CA ASN A 120 -9.80 15.97 10.31
C ASN A 120 -11.22 15.41 10.58
N GLY A 121 -11.36 14.45 11.49
CA GLY A 121 -12.62 13.75 11.76
C GLY A 121 -13.23 14.07 13.13
N PRO A 122 -14.52 13.74 13.35
CA PRO A 122 -15.12 13.74 14.67
C PRO A 122 -14.55 12.60 15.54
N TRP A 123 -14.77 12.68 16.85
CA TRP A 123 -14.52 11.55 17.75
C TRP A 123 -15.52 10.44 17.47
N SER A 124 -15.03 9.22 17.29
CA SER A 124 -15.82 7.99 17.31
C SER A 124 -15.47 7.18 18.54
N ASN A 125 -16.44 6.45 19.08
CA ASN A 125 -16.28 5.64 20.27
C ASN A 125 -16.94 4.26 20.11
N SER A 126 -16.34 3.29 20.79
CA SER A 126 -16.88 1.95 20.99
C SER A 126 -16.78 1.65 22.47
N SER A 127 -17.77 0.99 23.07
CA SER A 127 -17.77 0.72 24.51
C SER A 127 -18.02 -0.74 24.81
N THR A 128 -17.48 -1.25 25.92
CA THR A 128 -17.85 -2.56 26.44
C THR A 128 -19.30 -2.53 26.92
N LEU A 129 -19.93 -3.71 27.05
CA LEU A 129 -21.12 -3.79 27.89
C LEU A 129 -20.76 -3.41 29.34
N PRO A 130 -21.70 -2.87 30.13
CA PRO A 130 -21.50 -2.68 31.55
C PRO A 130 -21.22 -4.02 32.24
N VAL A 131 -20.11 -4.07 32.99
CA VAL A 131 -19.64 -5.25 33.72
C VAL A 131 -19.78 -4.99 35.23
N PRO A 132 -20.34 -5.93 36.01
CA PRO A 132 -20.37 -5.82 37.46
C PRO A 132 -18.96 -6.02 38.05
N CYS A 133 -18.36 -4.94 38.55
CA CYS A 133 -17.06 -4.96 39.22
C CYS A 133 -17.22 -5.01 40.74
N PRO A 134 -16.43 -5.85 41.47
CA PRO A 134 -16.45 -5.86 42.93
C PRO A 134 -15.81 -4.59 43.49
N VAL A 135 -16.46 -4.00 44.48
CA VAL A 135 -16.02 -2.77 45.17
C VAL A 135 -16.19 -2.94 46.67
N GLY A 136 -15.10 -2.79 47.42
CA GLY A 136 -15.07 -2.78 48.89
C GLY A 136 -13.94 -1.86 49.39
N ARG A 137 -13.64 -1.90 50.70
CA ARG A 137 -12.56 -1.07 51.28
C ARG A 137 -11.16 -1.39 50.72
N LEU A 138 -10.94 -2.64 50.33
CA LEU A 138 -9.68 -3.08 49.72
C LEU A 138 -9.77 -2.95 48.21
N GLN A 139 -8.62 -2.72 47.58
CA GLN A 139 -8.51 -2.67 46.12
C GLN A 139 -8.77 -4.07 45.52
N ALA A 140 -9.59 -4.11 44.48
CA ALA A 140 -9.89 -5.32 43.73
C ALA A 140 -9.77 -5.05 42.23
N ALA A 141 -9.24 -6.02 41.49
CA ALA A 141 -9.17 -5.97 40.05
C ALA A 141 -10.55 -6.20 39.42
N CYS A 142 -10.83 -5.51 38.32
CA CYS A 142 -11.96 -5.75 37.45
C CYS A 142 -11.51 -5.76 35.99
N THR A 143 -12.03 -6.73 35.22
CA THR A 143 -11.70 -6.89 33.81
C THR A 143 -12.92 -6.58 32.95
N LEU A 144 -12.78 -5.65 32.00
CA LEU A 144 -13.83 -5.24 31.07
C LEU A 144 -13.47 -5.75 29.68
N ASN A 145 -14.28 -6.67 29.16
CA ASN A 145 -14.05 -7.29 27.85
C ASN A 145 -15.06 -6.76 26.83
N TYR A 146 -14.59 -6.49 25.61
CA TYR A 146 -15.50 -6.44 24.48
C TYR A 146 -16.05 -7.84 24.22
N ILE A 147 -17.33 -7.91 23.84
CA ILE A 147 -18.03 -9.15 23.53
C ILE A 147 -18.07 -9.44 22.02
N GLN A 148 -17.74 -8.45 21.19
CA GLN A 148 -17.68 -8.58 19.74
C GLN A 148 -16.38 -7.98 19.23
N PRO A 149 -15.61 -8.71 18.38
CA PRO A 149 -14.41 -8.15 17.77
C PRO A 149 -14.83 -7.10 16.76
N PHE A 150 -14.19 -5.95 16.80
CA PHE A 150 -14.35 -4.95 15.76
C PHE A 150 -13.02 -4.81 14.99
N GLY A 151 -13.08 -5.02 13.68
CA GLY A 151 -11.95 -4.81 12.77
C GLY A 151 -11.87 -3.33 12.42
N LEU A 152 -11.03 -2.60 13.15
CA LEU A 152 -10.90 -1.15 12.98
C LEU A 152 -9.54 -0.80 12.41
N SER A 153 -9.54 -0.24 11.20
CA SER A 153 -8.34 0.31 10.56
C SER A 153 -8.19 1.79 10.94
N LEU A 154 -7.10 2.11 11.62
CA LEU A 154 -6.74 3.47 12.01
C LEU A 154 -5.68 4.01 11.05
N THR A 155 -5.85 5.25 10.61
CA THR A 155 -4.97 5.89 9.63
C THR A 155 -3.93 6.79 10.30
N PHE A 156 -2.92 7.20 9.54
CA PHE A 156 -1.94 8.21 9.94
C PHE A 156 -2.62 9.45 10.55
N GLY A 157 -2.06 9.97 11.63
CA GLY A 157 -2.56 11.15 12.33
C GLY A 157 -3.77 10.90 13.22
N THR A 158 -4.22 9.65 13.39
CA THR A 158 -5.30 9.33 14.32
C THR A 158 -4.85 9.52 15.77
N GLN A 159 -5.68 10.16 16.59
CA GLN A 159 -5.53 10.21 18.03
C GLN A 159 -6.34 9.09 18.69
N ILE A 160 -5.73 8.36 19.62
CA ILE A 160 -6.38 7.29 20.39
C ILE A 160 -6.56 7.76 21.82
N ARG A 161 -7.73 7.50 22.39
CA ARG A 161 -7.98 7.62 23.83
C ARG A 161 -8.80 6.43 24.32
N VAL A 162 -8.66 6.13 25.60
CA VAL A 162 -9.55 5.22 26.31
C VAL A 162 -10.15 5.91 27.52
N GLY A 163 -11.31 5.45 27.95
CA GLY A 163 -11.99 5.95 29.13
C GLY A 163 -12.61 4.84 29.95
N ILE A 164 -12.74 5.07 31.25
CA ILE A 164 -13.46 4.22 32.18
C ILE A 164 -14.64 5.01 32.72
N ASN A 165 -15.81 4.39 32.75
CA ASN A 165 -17.04 4.98 33.26
C ASN A 165 -17.70 4.01 34.25
N ALA A 166 -18.23 4.51 35.37
CA ALA A 166 -18.95 3.71 36.34
C ALA A 166 -20.32 4.29 36.64
N THR A 167 -21.32 3.41 36.74
CA THR A 167 -22.66 3.75 37.19
C THR A 167 -22.82 3.33 38.64
N THR A 168 -22.72 4.31 39.56
CA THR A 168 -22.70 4.06 41.00
C THR A 168 -24.04 4.37 41.68
N PRO A 169 -24.46 3.59 42.69
CA PRO A 169 -25.58 3.96 43.56
C PRO A 169 -25.37 5.31 44.28
N PRO A 170 -26.45 6.00 44.69
CA PRO A 170 -26.35 7.25 45.44
C PRO A 170 -25.49 7.09 46.71
N LYS A 171 -24.57 8.04 46.96
CA LYS A 171 -23.62 8.09 48.11
C LYS A 171 -22.48 7.07 48.08
N MET A 172 -22.41 6.19 47.08
CA MET A 172 -21.27 5.28 46.91
C MET A 172 -20.12 6.00 46.22
N ILE A 173 -18.94 5.96 46.84
CA ILE A 173 -17.71 6.52 46.25
C ILE A 173 -16.91 5.34 45.70
N VAL A 174 -16.60 5.40 44.42
CA VAL A 174 -15.73 4.44 43.73
C VAL A 174 -14.47 5.14 43.30
N THR A 175 -13.33 4.61 43.74
CA THR A 175 -12.00 5.12 43.43
C THR A 175 -11.29 4.13 42.53
N MET A 176 -10.73 4.61 41.44
CA MET A 176 -9.90 3.82 40.52
C MET A 176 -8.43 4.14 40.77
N TYR A 177 -7.55 3.13 40.66
CA TYR A 177 -6.11 3.24 40.89
C TYR A 177 -5.31 2.86 39.63
N TRP A 178 -4.18 3.52 39.39
CA TRP A 178 -3.23 3.20 38.32
C TRP A 178 -1.82 3.71 38.64
N GLY A 179 -0.86 3.48 37.74
CA GLY A 179 0.53 3.97 37.89
C GLY A 179 1.41 3.12 38.82
N GLU A 180 0.85 2.17 39.57
CA GLU A 180 1.60 1.26 40.43
C GLU A 180 2.04 0.00 39.65
N PRO A 181 3.34 -0.38 39.70
CA PRO A 181 3.86 -1.53 38.94
C PRO A 181 3.25 -2.88 39.33
N SER A 182 2.90 -3.09 40.59
CA SER A 182 2.36 -4.37 41.10
C SER A 182 0.88 -4.57 40.80
N THR A 183 0.15 -3.48 40.62
CA THR A 183 -1.31 -3.45 40.39
C THR A 183 -1.64 -2.46 39.26
N PRO A 184 -1.06 -2.66 38.06
CA PRO A 184 -1.25 -1.70 37.00
C PRO A 184 -2.68 -1.77 36.45
N SER A 185 -3.27 -0.61 36.21
CA SER A 185 -4.42 -0.50 35.32
C SER A 185 -3.94 -0.25 33.89
N PHE A 186 -4.47 -1.01 32.94
CA PHE A 186 -4.04 -0.95 31.54
C PHE A 186 -5.15 -1.40 30.60
N VAL A 187 -4.97 -1.09 29.31
CA VAL A 187 -5.75 -1.65 28.22
C VAL A 187 -4.86 -2.54 27.36
N LEU A 188 -5.32 -3.75 27.07
CA LEU A 188 -4.75 -4.67 26.11
C LEU A 188 -5.43 -4.44 24.75
N LEU A 189 -4.67 -4.08 23.74
CA LEU A 189 -5.15 -3.89 22.37
C LEU A 189 -4.56 -4.96 21.45
N PRO A 190 -5.38 -5.78 20.77
CA PRO A 190 -4.92 -6.68 19.73
C PRO A 190 -4.65 -5.88 18.46
N LEU A 191 -3.37 -5.61 18.18
CA LEU A 191 -2.92 -4.74 17.10
C LEU A 191 -2.20 -5.53 16.00
N SER A 192 -2.42 -5.15 14.75
CA SER A 192 -1.66 -5.64 13.59
C SER A 192 -1.25 -4.48 12.69
N GLY A 193 -0.17 -4.65 11.93
CA GLY A 193 0.29 -3.66 10.95
C GLY A 193 0.83 -2.36 11.53
N TYR A 194 1.09 -2.28 12.84
CA TYR A 194 1.63 -1.08 13.50
C TYR A 194 3.15 -0.93 13.33
N SER A 195 3.83 -1.91 12.72
CA SER A 195 5.22 -1.83 12.30
C SER A 195 5.36 -2.45 10.91
N SER A 196 6.29 -1.92 10.12
CA SER A 196 6.58 -2.46 8.79
C SER A 196 8.02 -2.21 8.38
N ILE A 197 8.50 -3.03 7.45
CA ILE A 197 9.79 -2.84 6.79
C ILE A 197 9.51 -2.39 5.36
N GLY A 198 10.14 -1.31 4.94
CA GLY A 198 10.13 -0.87 3.55
C GLY A 198 11.07 -1.72 2.70
N GLN A 199 11.68 -1.12 1.68
CA GLN A 199 12.57 -1.88 0.81
C GLN A 199 13.92 -2.18 1.50
N VAL A 200 14.25 -3.47 1.61
CA VAL A 200 15.56 -3.95 2.07
C VAL A 200 16.61 -3.81 0.96
N GLN A 201 17.80 -3.31 1.31
CA GLN A 201 18.97 -3.24 0.44
C GLN A 201 20.08 -4.17 0.95
N ILE A 202 20.72 -4.88 0.03
CA ILE A 202 21.87 -5.73 0.31
C ILE A 202 23.08 -5.08 -0.33
N LEU A 203 24.09 -4.76 0.48
CA LEU A 203 25.27 -4.00 0.07
C LEU A 203 26.54 -4.80 0.36
N ASP A 204 27.58 -4.55 -0.42
CA ASP A 204 28.94 -5.04 -0.17
C ASP A 204 29.65 -4.26 0.95
N TRP A 205 30.86 -4.72 1.30
CA TRP A 205 31.75 -4.07 2.27
C TRP A 205 32.08 -2.60 1.94
N ALA A 206 31.89 -2.17 0.69
CA ALA A 206 32.10 -0.80 0.23
C ALA A 206 30.79 0.01 0.14
N GLY A 207 29.66 -0.57 0.58
CA GLY A 207 28.34 0.07 0.59
C GLY A 207 27.63 0.08 -0.77
N ASN A 208 28.10 -0.68 -1.76
CA ASN A 208 27.44 -0.77 -3.07
C ASN A 208 26.42 -1.91 -3.08
N ALA A 209 25.28 -1.70 -3.74
CA ALA A 209 24.29 -2.75 -3.90
C ALA A 209 24.86 -3.97 -4.64
N ALA A 210 24.76 -5.15 -4.02
CA ALA A 210 25.31 -6.40 -4.54
C ALA A 210 24.28 -7.52 -4.45
N ALA A 211 24.07 -8.21 -5.58
CA ALA A 211 23.18 -9.37 -5.67
C ALA A 211 23.94 -10.70 -5.52
N SER A 212 25.23 -10.71 -5.78
CA SER A 212 26.13 -11.86 -5.66
C SER A 212 27.40 -11.46 -4.92
N PHE A 213 27.92 -12.41 -4.15
CA PHE A 213 29.13 -12.26 -3.35
C PHE A 213 30.10 -13.39 -3.71
N ASN A 214 31.39 -13.05 -3.72
CA ASN A 214 32.43 -14.04 -3.95
C ASN A 214 32.65 -14.85 -2.66
N LEU A 215 32.40 -16.16 -2.70
CA LEU A 215 32.62 -17.08 -1.59
C LEU A 215 34.09 -17.10 -1.14
N ASN A 216 35.02 -16.90 -2.08
CA ASN A 216 36.46 -16.84 -1.84
C ASN A 216 36.96 -15.40 -1.66
N ALA A 217 36.10 -14.46 -1.26
CA ALA A 217 36.49 -13.09 -0.99
C ALA A 217 37.57 -13.01 0.08
N THR A 218 38.49 -12.04 -0.08
CA THR A 218 39.53 -11.79 0.92
C THR A 218 38.91 -11.26 2.21
N LYS A 219 39.59 -11.47 3.34
CA LYS A 219 39.12 -11.00 4.65
C LYS A 219 38.93 -9.47 4.62
N GLY A 220 37.74 -9.01 4.96
CA GLY A 220 37.32 -7.60 4.86
C GLY A 220 36.52 -7.27 3.61
N GLN A 221 36.52 -8.15 2.60
CA GLN A 221 35.62 -8.09 1.44
C GLN A 221 34.46 -9.10 1.53
N ASN A 222 34.54 -10.00 2.51
CA ASN A 222 33.56 -11.05 2.80
C ASN A 222 32.44 -10.59 3.72
N THR A 223 31.98 -9.35 3.53
CA THR A 223 30.96 -8.71 4.37
C THR A 223 29.72 -8.40 3.54
N VAL A 224 28.57 -8.76 4.09
CA VAL A 224 27.24 -8.43 3.58
C VAL A 224 26.63 -7.42 4.56
N LEU A 225 26.27 -6.25 4.05
CA LEU A 225 25.50 -5.25 4.79
C LEU A 225 24.03 -5.36 4.38
N VAL A 226 23.14 -5.43 5.35
CA VAL A 226 21.69 -5.43 5.12
C VAL A 226 21.13 -4.14 5.69
N GLN A 227 20.59 -3.28 4.83
CA GLN A 227 19.94 -2.05 5.24
C GLN A 227 18.42 -2.19 5.10
N ALA A 228 17.69 -1.84 6.16
CA ALA A 228 16.25 -1.96 6.23
C ALA A 228 15.61 -0.66 6.77
N PRO A 229 14.73 0.01 6.00
CA PRO A 229 13.92 1.11 6.48
C PRO A 229 12.75 0.58 7.31
N VAL A 230 12.64 0.99 8.58
CA VAL A 230 11.61 0.52 9.51
C VAL A 230 10.62 1.64 9.83
N THR A 231 9.32 1.34 9.75
CA THR A 231 8.24 2.26 10.15
C THR A 231 7.54 1.72 11.38
N SER A 232 7.17 2.60 12.33
CA SER A 232 6.39 2.26 13.53
C SER A 232 5.31 3.30 13.78
N ALA A 233 4.06 2.85 14.00
CA ALA A 233 2.91 3.70 14.26
C ALA A 233 3.01 4.47 15.58
N PHE A 234 3.77 3.93 16.54
CA PHE A 234 4.00 4.50 17.87
C PHE A 234 5.33 5.27 17.97
N GLY A 235 6.06 5.39 16.85
CA GLY A 235 7.33 6.08 16.79
C GLY A 235 8.55 5.20 17.06
N LYS A 236 9.72 5.82 16.92
CA LYS A 236 11.03 5.16 17.01
C LYS A 236 11.21 4.42 18.32
N ASP A 237 10.85 5.07 19.43
CA ASP A 237 11.12 4.56 20.77
C ASP A 237 10.31 3.29 21.07
N ASP A 238 9.28 3.01 20.28
CA ASP A 238 8.53 1.74 20.35
C ASP A 238 9.29 0.56 19.75
N VAL A 239 10.34 0.80 18.95
CA VAL A 239 11.18 -0.24 18.34
C VAL A 239 12.34 -0.56 19.27
N ARG A 240 12.32 -1.73 19.91
CA ARG A 240 13.38 -2.19 20.82
C ARG A 240 14.61 -2.67 20.07
N SER A 241 14.39 -3.51 19.07
CA SER A 241 15.46 -4.09 18.26
C SER A 241 14.94 -4.52 16.90
N VAL A 242 15.83 -4.51 15.91
CA VAL A 242 15.59 -5.11 14.59
C VAL A 242 16.67 -6.16 14.43
N ASN A 243 16.26 -7.38 14.09
CA ASN A 243 17.13 -8.56 14.11
C ASN A 243 17.21 -9.17 12.72
N LEU A 244 18.43 -9.42 12.24
CA LEU A 244 18.74 -10.10 10.99
C LEU A 244 19.02 -11.57 11.24
N THR A 245 18.38 -12.44 10.46
CA THR A 245 18.74 -13.86 10.35
C THR A 245 19.02 -14.21 8.89
N ILE A 246 20.16 -14.83 8.60
CA ILE A 246 20.52 -15.31 7.26
C ILE A 246 20.15 -16.78 7.13
N ILE A 247 19.43 -17.11 6.07
CA ILE A 247 18.98 -18.45 5.74
C ILE A 247 19.79 -18.97 4.56
N ASP A 248 20.30 -20.20 4.69
CA ASP A 248 21.07 -20.88 3.66
C ASP A 248 20.19 -21.38 2.49
N PRO A 249 20.80 -21.84 1.38
CA PRO A 249 20.06 -22.36 0.23
C PRO A 249 19.20 -23.60 0.53
N SER A 250 19.42 -24.28 1.66
CA SER A 250 18.62 -25.41 2.12
C SER A 250 17.43 -25.00 3.01
N GLY A 251 17.26 -23.70 3.24
CA GLY A 251 16.19 -23.14 4.07
C GLY A 251 16.49 -23.16 5.57
N ARG A 252 17.77 -23.32 5.97
CA ARG A 252 18.17 -23.37 7.39
C ARG A 252 18.90 -22.11 7.83
N PRO A 253 18.69 -21.62 9.07
CA PRO A 253 19.47 -20.51 9.59
C PRO A 253 20.97 -20.84 9.65
N VAL A 254 21.80 -19.92 9.16
CA VAL A 254 23.26 -20.07 9.24
C VAL A 254 23.68 -19.89 10.71
N PRO A 255 24.43 -20.83 11.33
CA PRO A 255 24.68 -20.83 12.78
C PRO A 255 25.26 -19.54 13.39
N ASN A 256 26.04 -18.77 12.62
CA ASN A 256 26.65 -17.51 13.05
C ASN A 256 25.96 -16.27 12.48
N ALA A 257 24.71 -16.42 12.03
CA ALA A 257 23.95 -15.37 11.38
C ALA A 257 22.49 -15.39 11.82
N ILE A 258 22.26 -15.57 13.12
CA ILE A 258 20.93 -15.61 13.73
C ILE A 258 20.81 -14.42 14.68
N ASN A 259 19.73 -13.66 14.55
CA ASN A 259 19.44 -12.49 15.39
C ASN A 259 20.59 -11.48 15.48
N ILE A 260 21.28 -11.22 14.37
CA ILE A 260 22.28 -10.15 14.29
C ILE A 260 21.54 -8.82 14.51
N PRO A 261 21.89 -8.02 15.54
CA PRO A 261 21.21 -6.78 15.80
C PRO A 261 21.57 -5.76 14.73
N PHE A 262 20.57 -5.08 14.19
CA PHE A 262 20.82 -3.89 13.38
C PHE A 262 21.29 -2.74 14.28
N SER A 263 22.22 -1.96 13.76
CA SER A 263 22.59 -0.64 14.26
C SER A 263 21.76 0.43 13.57
N GLN A 264 21.30 1.43 14.33
CA GLN A 264 20.57 2.55 13.75
C GLN A 264 21.53 3.52 13.07
N ILE A 265 21.19 3.93 11.84
CA ILE A 265 21.93 4.99 11.15
C ILE A 265 21.39 6.35 11.67
N PRO A 266 22.24 7.24 12.20
CA PRO A 266 21.81 8.57 12.64
C PRO A 266 21.18 9.36 11.48
N SER A 267 19.98 9.88 11.69
CA SER A 267 19.25 10.71 10.70
C SER A 267 19.65 12.19 10.81
N ILE A 268 19.81 12.86 9.67
CA ILE A 268 20.36 14.25 9.59
C ILE A 268 19.25 15.34 9.60
N SER A 269 17.95 14.99 9.66
CA SER A 269 16.87 16.01 9.63
C SER A 269 15.49 15.47 10.01
N TYR A 270 14.74 16.22 10.84
CA TYR A 270 13.28 16.25 11.14
C TYR A 270 12.51 14.91 11.27
N PRO A 271 11.35 14.82 11.97
CA PRO A 271 10.76 13.53 12.31
C PRO A 271 10.36 12.75 11.04
N GLN A 272 11.12 11.70 10.73
CA GLN A 272 10.83 10.78 9.64
C GLN A 272 9.86 9.70 10.13
N GLN A 273 8.91 9.32 9.28
CA GLN A 273 8.02 8.17 9.51
C GLN A 273 8.79 6.84 9.47
N THR A 274 10.01 6.85 8.94
CA THR A 274 10.83 5.67 8.69
C THR A 274 12.23 5.86 9.25
N TYR A 275 12.75 4.82 9.87
CA TYR A 275 14.01 4.78 10.59
C TYR A 275 14.96 3.82 9.87
N PRO A 276 16.10 4.29 9.34
CA PRO A 276 17.05 3.42 8.66
C PRO A 276 17.87 2.61 9.67
N PHE A 277 17.85 1.29 9.51
CA PHE A 277 18.66 0.34 10.26
C PHE A 277 19.64 -0.37 9.32
N VAL A 278 20.85 -0.67 9.79
CA VAL A 278 21.82 -1.52 9.07
C VAL A 278 22.36 -2.64 9.96
N ALA A 279 22.42 -3.86 9.44
CA ALA A 279 23.10 -4.99 10.06
C ALA A 279 24.28 -5.42 9.19
N GLU A 280 25.35 -5.85 9.83
CA GLU A 280 26.56 -6.35 9.18
C GLU A 280 26.73 -7.83 9.47
N TRP A 281 26.98 -8.61 8.42
CA TRP A 281 27.34 -10.01 8.54
C TRP A 281 28.59 -10.33 7.73
N THR A 282 29.62 -10.85 8.42
CA THR A 282 30.83 -11.38 7.78
C THR A 282 30.68 -12.88 7.56
N TYR A 283 30.69 -13.33 6.29
CA TYR A 283 30.50 -14.73 5.95
C TYR A 283 31.82 -15.52 5.93
N PRO A 284 31.84 -16.77 6.44
CA PRO A 284 33.03 -17.61 6.37
C PRO A 284 33.19 -18.24 4.96
N SER A 285 34.41 -18.62 4.61
CA SER A 285 34.73 -19.19 3.29
C SER A 285 34.30 -20.65 3.10
N ASN A 286 33.80 -21.31 4.16
CA ASN A 286 33.37 -22.71 4.14
C ASN A 286 31.86 -22.88 3.89
N LEU A 287 31.16 -21.80 3.55
CA LEU A 287 29.74 -21.85 3.20
C LEU A 287 29.50 -22.56 1.86
N SER A 288 28.30 -23.09 1.69
CA SER A 288 27.84 -23.67 0.42
C SER A 288 27.57 -22.58 -0.62
N GLU A 289 27.83 -22.88 -1.89
CA GLU A 289 27.41 -22.00 -2.98
C GLU A 289 25.89 -22.05 -3.16
N GLY A 290 25.26 -20.91 -3.42
CA GLY A 290 23.82 -20.83 -3.64
C GLY A 290 23.19 -19.51 -3.22
N ASN A 291 21.86 -19.48 -3.21
CA ASN A 291 21.08 -18.30 -2.85
C ASN A 291 20.74 -18.31 -1.36
N TYR A 292 21.21 -17.30 -0.66
CA TYR A 292 20.91 -17.03 0.73
C TYR A 292 19.74 -16.06 0.84
N GLN A 293 18.88 -16.24 1.83
CA GLN A 293 17.76 -15.34 2.11
C GLN A 293 18.02 -14.54 3.38
N VAL A 294 17.39 -13.37 3.44
CA VAL A 294 17.44 -12.45 4.57
C VAL A 294 16.08 -12.46 5.26
N TRP A 295 16.07 -12.84 6.53
CA TRP A 295 14.92 -12.70 7.42
C TRP A 295 15.15 -11.54 8.37
N ILE A 296 14.14 -10.69 8.55
CA ILE A 296 14.21 -9.53 9.43
C ILE A 296 12.99 -9.52 10.34
N ASP A 297 13.24 -9.48 11.64
CA ASP A 297 12.22 -9.38 12.67
C ASP A 297 12.33 -8.04 13.41
N ILE A 298 11.22 -7.32 13.51
CA ILE A 298 11.11 -6.12 14.35
C ILE A 298 10.56 -6.55 15.71
N VAL A 299 11.27 -6.21 16.78
CA VAL A 299 10.83 -6.43 18.16
C VAL A 299 10.46 -5.09 18.78
N ASP A 300 9.24 -5.00 19.34
CA ASP A 300 8.76 -3.80 20.00
C ASP A 300 9.33 -3.62 21.42
N ILE A 301 9.06 -2.47 22.04
CA ILE A 301 9.49 -2.12 23.40
C ILE A 301 8.98 -3.09 24.48
N GLN A 302 7.90 -3.83 24.19
CA GLN A 302 7.33 -4.84 25.09
C GLN A 302 7.93 -6.23 24.85
N GLY A 303 8.81 -6.39 23.86
CA GLY A 303 9.48 -7.64 23.52
C GLY A 303 8.69 -8.54 22.55
N ASN A 304 7.60 -8.06 21.96
CA ASN A 304 6.85 -8.82 20.97
C ASN A 304 7.48 -8.67 19.58
N VAL A 305 7.38 -9.71 18.75
CA VAL A 305 7.70 -9.60 17.32
C VAL A 305 6.55 -8.84 16.63
N ALA A 306 6.78 -7.57 16.35
CA ALA A 306 5.81 -6.66 15.76
C ALA A 306 5.61 -6.88 14.25
N TYR A 307 6.67 -7.35 13.57
CA TYR A 307 6.66 -7.61 12.14
C TYR A 307 7.77 -8.59 11.79
N SER A 308 7.48 -9.52 10.88
CA SER A 308 8.44 -10.49 10.36
C SER A 308 8.45 -10.47 8.84
N LEU A 309 9.63 -10.22 8.27
CA LEU A 309 9.91 -10.35 6.83
C LEU A 309 10.73 -11.60 6.60
N HIS A 310 10.11 -12.67 6.10
CA HIS A 310 10.79 -13.94 5.80
C HIS A 310 10.86 -14.16 4.29
N GLY A 311 11.78 -13.46 3.60
CA GLY A 311 11.86 -13.42 2.12
C GLY A 311 10.86 -12.43 1.50
N PRO A 312 10.99 -11.98 0.23
CA PRO A 312 11.91 -12.37 -0.85
C PRO A 312 13.35 -11.78 -0.91
N PRO A 313 13.84 -10.86 -0.05
CA PRO A 313 15.22 -10.38 -0.15
C PRO A 313 16.27 -11.47 0.10
N GLY A 314 17.32 -11.49 -0.73
CA GLY A 314 18.40 -12.47 -0.64
C GLY A 314 19.56 -12.13 -1.57
N PHE A 315 20.66 -12.87 -1.45
CA PHE A 315 21.86 -12.70 -2.27
C PHE A 315 22.45 -14.07 -2.62
N GLY A 316 23.15 -14.12 -3.75
CA GLY A 316 23.94 -15.27 -4.15
C GLY A 316 25.32 -15.27 -3.51
N LEU A 317 25.84 -16.44 -3.18
CA LEU A 317 27.21 -16.62 -2.74
C LEU A 317 27.87 -17.71 -3.60
N PHE A 318 28.88 -17.35 -4.40
CA PHE A 318 29.47 -18.23 -5.41
C PHE A 318 30.98 -18.09 -5.52
N LYS A 319 31.68 -19.14 -5.97
CA LYS A 319 33.13 -19.03 -6.26
C LYS A 319 33.39 -18.21 -7.53
N PRO A 320 34.61 -17.66 -7.73
CA PRO A 320 34.93 -16.89 -8.93
C PRO A 320 34.68 -17.70 -10.21
N GLY A 321 33.76 -17.22 -11.05
CA GLY A 321 33.32 -17.83 -12.31
C GLY A 321 32.14 -17.03 -12.88
N ILE A 322 31.84 -17.15 -14.18
CA ILE A 322 30.65 -16.48 -14.76
C ILE A 322 29.43 -17.27 -14.32
N HIS A 323 28.73 -16.81 -13.28
CA HIS A 323 27.49 -17.44 -12.83
C HIS A 323 26.28 -16.74 -13.46
N PRO A 324 25.15 -17.44 -13.66
CA PRO A 324 23.97 -16.86 -14.30
C PRO A 324 23.45 -15.59 -13.61
N LEU A 325 23.71 -15.42 -12.31
CA LEU A 325 23.33 -14.24 -11.53
C LEU A 325 24.23 -13.02 -11.77
N ASP A 326 25.46 -13.19 -12.27
CA ASP A 326 26.33 -12.06 -12.66
C ASP A 326 25.83 -11.35 -13.93
N LEU A 327 24.88 -11.96 -14.65
CA LEU A 327 24.25 -11.45 -15.87
C LEU A 327 22.84 -10.90 -15.65
N ILE A 328 22.37 -10.90 -14.40
CA ILE A 328 21.01 -10.55 -14.03
C ILE A 328 21.00 -9.25 -13.21
N PRO A 329 20.50 -8.12 -13.78
CA PRO A 329 20.12 -6.97 -12.97
C PRO A 329 18.69 -7.20 -12.45
N TYR A 330 18.53 -7.53 -11.17
CA TYR A 330 17.26 -7.35 -10.46
C TYR A 330 17.53 -6.40 -9.29
N VAL A 331 16.87 -5.24 -9.18
CA VAL A 331 15.42 -5.03 -9.02
C VAL A 331 14.85 -5.91 -7.91
N VAL A 332 15.32 -5.67 -6.70
CA VAL A 332 14.48 -5.76 -5.51
C VAL A 332 14.39 -4.34 -4.95
N GLY A 333 13.32 -3.69 -5.39
CA GLY A 333 12.77 -2.41 -4.96
C GLY A 333 13.43 -1.11 -5.48
N ALA A 334 12.58 -0.12 -5.72
CA ALA A 334 12.87 1.30 -5.77
C ALA A 334 12.36 1.89 -4.44
N ALA A 335 13.02 2.82 -3.76
CA ALA A 335 13.35 4.14 -4.27
C ALA A 335 14.27 4.90 -3.29
N GLY A 336 15.20 5.68 -3.85
CA GLY A 336 16.34 6.30 -3.16
C GLY A 336 16.06 7.43 -2.17
N GLY A 337 17.07 8.00 -1.51
CA GLY A 337 18.50 7.73 -1.63
C GLY A 337 19.36 8.89 -1.10
N VAL A 338 20.62 8.87 -1.56
CA VAL A 338 21.52 10.01 -1.85
C VAL A 338 21.99 10.85 -0.65
N THR A 339 23.29 10.92 -0.34
CA THR A 339 24.29 11.88 -0.87
C THR A 339 25.51 11.77 0.08
N ALA A 340 26.77 12.05 -0.23
CA ALA A 340 27.50 12.72 -1.29
C ALA A 340 28.92 12.14 -1.22
N GLY A 341 29.62 11.95 -2.34
CA GLY A 341 30.38 13.06 -2.92
C GLY A 341 31.85 12.89 -2.50
N ALA A 342 32.81 12.79 -3.39
CA ALA A 342 32.79 13.12 -4.80
C ALA A 342 34.06 12.52 -5.44
N PHE A 343 33.96 12.18 -6.73
CA PHE A 343 35.07 11.96 -7.66
C PHE A 343 35.95 10.72 -7.39
N TYR A 344 36.24 9.82 -8.34
CA TYR A 344 36.85 10.03 -9.66
C TYR A 344 36.94 8.59 -10.26
N ILE A 345 36.22 8.14 -11.30
CA ILE A 345 36.60 8.19 -12.73
C ILE A 345 35.59 7.33 -13.55
N LYS A 346 35.06 7.91 -14.65
CA LYS A 346 34.49 7.27 -15.87
C LYS A 346 33.23 6.41 -15.76
N ARG A 347 32.12 7.08 -15.39
CA ARG A 347 30.74 6.68 -15.70
C ARG A 347 30.54 6.54 -17.23
N ARG A 348 30.48 5.31 -17.76
CA ARG A 348 29.87 5.08 -19.08
C ARG A 348 28.37 5.31 -18.92
N ARG A 349 27.89 6.52 -19.25
CA ARG A 349 26.48 6.80 -19.48
C ARG A 349 25.96 5.78 -20.51
N ARG A 350 25.18 4.79 -20.08
CA ARG A 350 24.27 4.10 -21.01
C ARG A 350 23.22 5.14 -21.39
N LYS A 351 23.18 5.52 -22.67
CA LYS A 351 22.21 6.49 -23.20
C LYS A 351 20.82 5.86 -23.07
N GLU A 352 19.98 6.43 -22.21
CA GLU A 352 18.53 6.20 -22.26
C GLU A 352 17.96 7.09 -23.36
N TYR A 353 17.15 6.51 -24.24
CA TYR A 353 16.55 7.22 -25.36
C TYR A 353 15.11 7.52 -25.00
N LEU A 354 14.69 8.78 -25.20
CA LEU A 354 13.29 9.17 -25.11
C LEU A 354 12.57 8.62 -26.34
N ALA A 355 11.59 7.76 -26.11
CA ALA A 355 10.74 7.19 -27.13
C ALA A 355 9.36 7.85 -27.08
N PRO A 356 8.80 8.28 -28.23
CA PRO A 356 7.50 8.94 -28.28
C PRO A 356 6.38 7.97 -27.88
N PHE A 357 5.16 8.49 -27.73
CA PHE A 357 3.99 7.69 -27.34
C PHE A 357 3.80 6.44 -28.21
N GLU A 358 4.15 6.46 -29.50
CA GLU A 358 4.08 5.29 -30.38
C GLU A 358 4.82 4.05 -29.85
N HIS A 359 5.82 4.24 -28.98
CA HIS A 359 6.48 3.12 -28.31
C HIS A 359 5.50 2.26 -27.49
N PHE A 360 4.41 2.86 -26.98
CA PHE A 360 3.32 2.14 -26.32
C PHE A 360 2.81 0.97 -27.20
N TYR A 361 2.67 1.18 -28.51
CA TYR A 361 2.19 0.12 -29.40
C TYR A 361 3.22 -1.01 -29.57
N THR A 362 4.50 -0.77 -29.33
CA THR A 362 5.47 -1.88 -29.26
C THR A 362 5.28 -2.73 -28.01
N LEU A 363 4.78 -2.12 -26.92
CA LEU A 363 4.46 -2.83 -25.67
C LEU A 363 3.20 -3.67 -25.82
N THR A 364 2.19 -3.18 -26.55
CA THR A 364 0.93 -3.90 -26.80
C THR A 364 0.97 -4.77 -28.06
N ALA A 365 2.12 -4.88 -28.72
CA ALA A 365 2.28 -5.54 -30.03
C ALA A 365 1.31 -5.03 -31.12
N GLY A 366 1.02 -3.73 -31.11
CA GLY A 366 0.17 -2.97 -32.04
C GLY A 366 -1.06 -2.34 -31.37
N SER A 367 -1.95 -1.74 -32.16
CA SER A 367 -3.18 -1.09 -31.68
C SER A 367 -4.20 -2.10 -31.12
N PHE A 368 -5.04 -1.68 -30.18
CA PHE A 368 -6.10 -2.52 -29.62
C PHE A 368 -7.10 -3.00 -30.67
N PRO A 369 -7.46 -4.30 -30.71
CA PRO A 369 -8.51 -4.81 -31.58
C PRO A 369 -9.87 -4.16 -31.27
N GLN A 370 -10.76 -4.12 -32.26
CA GLN A 370 -12.17 -3.78 -32.02
C GLN A 370 -12.79 -4.78 -31.03
N GLY A 371 -13.76 -4.32 -30.25
CA GLY A 371 -14.42 -5.14 -29.23
C GLY A 371 -13.61 -5.40 -27.96
N THR A 372 -12.42 -4.81 -27.82
CA THR A 372 -11.59 -4.97 -26.62
C THR A 372 -12.14 -4.13 -25.47
N MET A 373 -12.31 -4.75 -24.30
CA MET A 373 -12.52 -4.06 -23.03
C MET A 373 -11.19 -3.94 -22.28
N VAL A 374 -10.77 -2.70 -22.02
CA VAL A 374 -9.50 -2.37 -21.37
C VAL A 374 -9.77 -1.70 -20.03
N THR A 375 -9.15 -2.20 -18.97
CA THR A 375 -9.13 -1.54 -17.66
C THR A 375 -7.74 -0.93 -17.43
N VAL A 376 -7.73 0.37 -17.13
CA VAL A 376 -6.53 1.13 -16.77
C VAL A 376 -6.59 1.43 -15.28
N GLU A 377 -5.85 0.68 -14.49
CA GLU A 377 -5.83 0.81 -13.04
C GLU A 377 -4.58 1.51 -12.53
N GLY A 378 -4.67 2.11 -11.34
CA GLY A 378 -3.50 2.77 -10.73
C GLY A 378 -3.83 3.78 -9.65
N ASN A 379 -2.80 4.23 -8.93
CA ASN A 379 -2.94 5.25 -7.90
C ASN A 379 -3.15 6.67 -8.47
N THR A 380 -3.45 7.64 -7.60
CA THR A 380 -3.75 9.02 -7.99
C THR A 380 -2.54 9.68 -8.66
N GLY A 381 -2.77 10.30 -9.82
CA GLY A 381 -1.74 10.96 -10.62
C GLY A 381 -0.70 10.03 -11.27
N ALA A 382 -1.00 8.73 -11.36
CA ALA A 382 -0.27 7.78 -12.20
C ALA A 382 -0.32 8.10 -13.70
N GLY A 383 -1.27 8.93 -14.14
CA GLY A 383 -1.43 9.31 -15.55
C GLY A 383 -2.50 8.52 -16.32
N LYS A 384 -3.47 7.91 -15.62
CA LYS A 384 -4.57 7.13 -16.23
C LYS A 384 -5.36 7.94 -17.27
N THR A 385 -5.83 9.13 -16.87
CA THR A 385 -6.52 10.08 -17.74
C THR A 385 -5.67 10.46 -18.96
N LEU A 386 -4.38 10.75 -18.75
CA LEU A 386 -3.45 11.12 -19.83
C LEU A 386 -3.26 9.99 -20.85
N LEU A 387 -3.22 8.74 -20.38
CA LEU A 387 -3.12 7.58 -21.25
C LEU A 387 -4.41 7.41 -22.07
N THR A 388 -5.58 7.54 -21.45
CA THR A 388 -6.85 7.45 -22.17
C THR A 388 -7.05 8.58 -23.18
N GLU A 389 -6.65 9.81 -22.85
CA GLU A 389 -6.69 10.95 -23.77
C GLU A 389 -5.80 10.74 -25.00
N GLN A 390 -4.58 10.22 -24.82
CA GLN A 390 -3.68 9.94 -25.95
C GLN A 390 -4.16 8.78 -26.83
N LEU A 391 -4.66 7.70 -26.22
CA LEU A 391 -5.24 6.59 -26.97
C LEU A 391 -6.48 7.02 -27.76
N MET A 392 -7.32 7.87 -27.15
CA MET A 392 -8.48 8.46 -27.82
C MET A 392 -8.04 9.35 -28.99
N TYR A 393 -7.03 10.19 -28.79
CA TYR A 393 -6.55 11.06 -29.85
C TYR A 393 -5.95 10.28 -31.03
N ASP A 394 -5.24 9.18 -30.76
CA ASP A 394 -4.74 8.28 -31.81
C ASP A 394 -5.89 7.60 -32.58
N ASP A 395 -6.98 7.23 -31.91
CA ASP A 395 -8.18 6.73 -32.59
C ASP A 395 -8.84 7.78 -33.47
N LEU A 396 -8.98 9.01 -32.97
CA LEU A 396 -9.52 10.13 -33.73
C LEU A 396 -8.66 10.41 -34.98
N LYS A 397 -7.33 10.37 -34.85
CA LYS A 397 -6.39 10.46 -35.98
C LYS A 397 -6.54 9.32 -36.97
N ALA A 398 -6.85 8.11 -36.48
CA ALA A 398 -7.16 6.95 -37.31
C ALA A 398 -8.59 6.99 -37.91
N GLY A 399 -9.33 8.09 -37.74
CA GLY A 399 -10.68 8.27 -38.28
C GLY A 399 -11.76 7.52 -37.50
N ARG A 400 -11.47 7.04 -36.28
CA ARG A 400 -12.43 6.31 -35.45
C ARG A 400 -13.19 7.28 -34.55
N PRO A 401 -14.54 7.28 -34.57
CA PRO A 401 -15.32 8.08 -33.65
C PRO A 401 -15.05 7.70 -32.19
N CYS A 402 -14.99 8.69 -31.31
CA CYS A 402 -14.70 8.51 -29.90
C CYS A 402 -15.74 9.18 -29.01
N ILE A 403 -16.00 8.57 -27.86
CA ILE A 403 -16.85 9.13 -26.80
C ILE A 403 -16.00 9.20 -25.54
N PHE A 404 -15.89 10.39 -24.96
CA PHE A 404 -15.25 10.58 -23.66
C PHE A 404 -16.31 10.77 -22.59
N VAL A 405 -16.38 9.83 -21.64
CA VAL A 405 -17.30 9.90 -20.50
C VAL A 405 -16.55 10.48 -19.32
N SER A 406 -16.98 11.66 -18.86
CA SER A 406 -16.38 12.32 -17.70
C SER A 406 -17.22 12.14 -16.45
N THR A 407 -16.63 11.52 -15.43
CA THR A 407 -17.20 11.44 -14.08
C THR A 407 -16.27 12.03 -13.02
N ALA A 408 -15.03 12.36 -13.39
CA ALA A 408 -13.98 12.79 -12.45
C ALA A 408 -13.65 14.29 -12.53
N ASP A 409 -13.93 14.95 -13.65
CA ASP A 409 -13.64 16.38 -13.83
C ASP A 409 -14.57 17.04 -14.85
N PHE A 410 -14.56 18.36 -14.94
CA PHE A 410 -15.37 19.08 -15.94
C PHE A 410 -14.84 18.83 -17.36
N PRO A 411 -15.71 18.60 -18.37
CA PRO A 411 -15.31 18.48 -19.76
C PRO A 411 -14.43 19.63 -20.26
N ALA A 412 -14.70 20.87 -19.81
CA ALA A 412 -13.87 22.04 -20.13
C ALA A 412 -12.42 21.91 -19.62
N LYS A 413 -12.22 21.33 -18.43
CA LYS A 413 -10.89 21.10 -17.85
C LYS A 413 -10.17 19.96 -18.55
N ILE A 414 -10.88 18.91 -18.96
CA ILE A 414 -10.34 17.82 -19.78
C ILE A 414 -9.86 18.36 -21.14
N ARG A 415 -10.66 19.19 -21.82
CA ARG A 415 -10.24 19.88 -23.06
C ARG A 415 -8.99 20.73 -22.85
N SER A 416 -8.93 21.51 -21.77
CA SER A 416 -7.74 22.30 -21.44
C SER A 416 -6.51 21.43 -21.20
N GLY A 417 -6.69 20.28 -20.54
CA GLY A 417 -5.64 19.27 -20.34
C GLY A 417 -5.14 18.73 -21.68
N MET A 418 -6.04 18.28 -22.55
CA MET A 418 -5.71 17.79 -23.89
C MET A 418 -4.94 18.82 -24.72
N ARG A 419 -5.34 20.10 -24.72
CA ARG A 419 -4.59 21.19 -25.36
C ARG A 419 -3.17 21.33 -24.83
N SER A 420 -2.99 21.26 -23.50
CA SER A 420 -1.66 21.37 -22.88
C SER A 420 -0.71 20.22 -23.29
N LEU A 421 -1.27 19.07 -23.67
CA LEU A 421 -0.54 17.91 -24.17
C LEU A 421 -0.31 17.94 -25.69
N GLY A 422 -0.80 18.97 -26.40
CA GLY A 422 -0.75 19.05 -27.86
C GLY A 422 -1.78 18.17 -28.57
N LEU A 423 -2.86 17.78 -27.88
CA LEU A 423 -3.97 17.00 -28.44
C LEU A 423 -5.09 17.97 -28.86
N GLU A 424 -5.10 18.35 -30.14
CA GLU A 424 -6.10 19.28 -30.70
C GLU A 424 -7.41 18.55 -31.00
N THR A 425 -8.42 18.67 -30.13
CA THR A 425 -9.69 17.92 -30.24
C THR A 425 -10.85 18.70 -30.85
N GLU A 426 -10.73 20.03 -30.98
CA GLU A 426 -11.81 20.94 -31.37
C GLU A 426 -12.42 20.57 -32.73
N LEU A 427 -11.56 20.21 -33.69
CA LEU A 427 -12.01 19.82 -35.02
C LEU A 427 -12.81 18.52 -34.99
N TYR A 428 -12.44 17.57 -34.12
CA TYR A 428 -13.15 16.30 -33.99
C TYR A 428 -14.50 16.49 -33.29
N GLU A 429 -14.59 17.39 -32.33
CA GLU A 429 -15.86 17.76 -31.69
C GLU A 429 -16.80 18.45 -32.68
N SER A 430 -16.30 19.40 -33.48
CA SER A 430 -17.09 20.10 -34.50
C SER A 430 -17.66 19.17 -35.58
N LYS A 431 -16.95 18.07 -35.86
CA LYS A 431 -17.35 17.02 -36.82
C LYS A 431 -18.19 15.91 -36.18
N GLU A 432 -18.58 16.05 -34.91
CA GLU A 432 -19.23 15.01 -34.11
C GLU A 432 -18.46 13.67 -34.06
N SER A 433 -17.16 13.67 -34.38
CA SER A 433 -16.28 12.50 -34.29
C SER A 433 -15.76 12.29 -32.87
N LEU A 434 -15.73 13.34 -32.04
CA LEU A 434 -15.55 13.27 -30.60
C LEU A 434 -16.82 13.79 -29.92
N LYS A 435 -17.37 13.02 -28.98
CA LYS A 435 -18.53 13.41 -28.16
C LYS A 435 -18.22 13.26 -26.69
N PHE A 436 -18.55 14.26 -25.88
CA PHE A 436 -18.46 14.16 -24.43
C PHE A 436 -19.80 13.71 -23.83
N VAL A 437 -19.71 12.85 -22.81
CA VAL A 437 -20.82 12.52 -21.93
C VAL A 437 -20.46 12.99 -20.52
N ASP A 438 -21.17 13.98 -20.02
CA ASP A 438 -20.88 14.62 -18.74
C ASP A 438 -21.74 14.07 -17.60
N SER A 439 -21.08 13.51 -16.60
CA SER A 439 -21.67 13.10 -15.33
C SER A 439 -20.99 13.76 -14.13
N TYR A 440 -20.05 14.67 -14.35
CA TYR A 440 -19.35 15.39 -13.29
C TYR A 440 -20.01 16.73 -12.97
N SER A 441 -20.53 17.46 -13.97
CA SER A 441 -21.11 18.79 -13.68
C SER A 441 -22.29 18.71 -12.71
N VAL A 442 -23.16 17.69 -12.84
CA VAL A 442 -24.25 17.45 -11.88
C VAL A 442 -23.71 17.18 -10.47
N GLU A 443 -22.58 16.49 -10.36
CA GLU A 443 -21.94 16.22 -9.08
C GLU A 443 -21.41 17.50 -8.42
N ALA A 444 -20.86 18.40 -9.24
CA ALA A 444 -20.39 19.69 -8.78
C ALA A 444 -21.53 20.72 -8.57
N GLY A 445 -22.80 20.33 -8.79
CA GLY A 445 -23.95 21.23 -8.70
C GLY A 445 -23.98 22.31 -9.78
N GLN A 446 -23.35 22.06 -10.93
CA GLN A 446 -23.23 23.01 -12.04
C GLN A 446 -24.02 22.51 -13.27
N PRO A 447 -24.59 23.41 -14.09
CA PRO A 447 -25.18 23.03 -15.37
C PRO A 447 -24.11 22.55 -16.35
N SER A 448 -24.34 21.41 -16.99
CA SER A 448 -23.47 20.92 -18.06
C SER A 448 -23.69 21.73 -19.34
N GLN A 449 -22.61 21.97 -20.09
CA GLN A 449 -22.65 22.56 -21.43
C GLN A 449 -22.62 21.50 -22.54
N GLU A 450 -22.54 20.22 -22.18
CA GLU A 450 -22.44 19.14 -23.15
C GLU A 450 -23.82 18.73 -23.69
N LYS A 451 -23.87 18.25 -24.94
CA LYS A 451 -25.10 17.70 -25.55
C LYS A 451 -25.60 16.46 -24.81
N PHE A 452 -24.68 15.63 -24.31
CA PHE A 452 -24.99 14.44 -23.54
C PHE A 452 -24.55 14.65 -22.09
N TYR A 453 -25.52 14.80 -21.20
CA TYR A 453 -25.27 14.89 -19.76
C TYR A 453 -26.37 14.16 -18.98
N VAL A 454 -26.06 13.80 -17.74
CA VAL A 454 -27.03 13.24 -16.80
C VAL A 454 -27.56 14.30 -15.85
N SER A 455 -28.85 14.21 -15.52
CA SER A 455 -29.52 15.14 -14.60
C SER A 455 -29.46 14.71 -13.13
N SER A 456 -28.94 13.50 -12.85
CA SER A 456 -28.84 12.95 -11.50
C SER A 456 -27.50 12.25 -11.32
N SER A 457 -26.83 12.52 -10.20
CA SER A 457 -25.56 11.89 -9.83
C SER A 457 -25.79 10.44 -9.39
N GLY A 458 -25.01 9.48 -9.91
CA GLY A 458 -25.08 8.08 -9.50
C GLY A 458 -26.18 7.24 -10.17
N ASP A 459 -26.97 7.83 -11.08
CA ASP A 459 -27.92 7.07 -11.91
C ASP A 459 -27.20 6.41 -13.10
N LEU A 460 -26.74 5.18 -12.87
CA LEU A 460 -26.06 4.36 -13.89
C LEU A 460 -26.95 4.06 -15.10
N THR A 461 -28.27 4.03 -14.93
CA THR A 461 -29.20 3.76 -16.03
C THR A 461 -29.25 4.96 -16.97
N SER A 462 -29.46 6.16 -16.43
CA SER A 462 -29.45 7.40 -17.20
C SER A 462 -28.11 7.60 -17.89
N LEU A 463 -27.00 7.36 -17.19
CA LEU A 463 -25.66 7.43 -17.77
C LEU A 463 -25.49 6.44 -18.93
N GLY A 464 -25.92 5.20 -18.75
CA GLY A 464 -25.84 4.17 -19.79
C GLY A 464 -26.67 4.51 -21.03
N VAL A 465 -27.85 5.12 -20.84
CA VAL A 465 -28.69 5.63 -21.94
C VAL A 465 -27.98 6.78 -22.67
N LYS A 466 -27.38 7.74 -21.96
CA LYS A 466 -26.67 8.87 -22.59
C LYS A 466 -25.44 8.41 -23.38
N ILE A 467 -24.66 7.47 -22.85
CA ILE A 467 -23.54 6.84 -23.56
C ILE A 467 -24.07 6.13 -24.81
N SER A 468 -25.14 5.35 -24.67
CA SER A 468 -25.77 4.65 -25.78
C SER A 468 -26.27 5.58 -26.89
N SER A 469 -26.84 6.73 -26.53
CA SER A 469 -27.29 7.75 -27.49
C SER A 469 -26.11 8.48 -28.14
N ALA A 470 -25.00 8.67 -27.42
CA ALA A 470 -23.78 9.22 -28.03
C ALA A 470 -23.17 8.23 -29.05
N MET A 471 -23.34 6.93 -28.84
CA MET A 471 -22.87 5.87 -29.73
C MET A 471 -23.68 5.71 -31.02
N SER A 472 -24.89 6.26 -31.13
CA SER A 472 -25.79 6.04 -32.28
C SER A 472 -25.41 6.85 -33.54
N THR A 473 -24.11 6.98 -33.84
CA THR A 473 -23.60 7.69 -35.03
C THR A 473 -23.54 6.73 -36.22
N PRO A 474 -23.94 7.13 -37.45
CA PRO A 474 -23.84 6.27 -38.63
C PRO A 474 -22.37 5.98 -38.98
N GLY A 475 -21.94 4.71 -38.98
CA GLY A 475 -20.58 4.29 -39.37
C GLY A 475 -20.00 3.16 -38.50
N ASP A 476 -18.68 2.95 -38.61
CA ASP A 476 -17.90 2.03 -37.76
C ASP A 476 -18.01 2.43 -36.28
N GLY A 477 -18.15 1.44 -35.39
CA GLY A 477 -18.44 1.64 -33.97
C GLY A 477 -17.55 2.65 -33.24
N ALA A 478 -18.18 3.46 -32.38
CA ALA A 478 -17.48 4.45 -31.56
C ALA A 478 -16.70 3.80 -30.42
N SER A 479 -15.45 4.24 -30.21
CA SER A 479 -14.63 3.84 -29.07
C SER A 479 -15.00 4.68 -27.84
N VAL A 480 -15.19 4.03 -26.70
CA VAL A 480 -15.61 4.68 -25.45
C VAL A 480 -14.43 4.78 -24.49
N TYR A 481 -14.14 5.98 -24.02
CA TYR A 481 -13.12 6.27 -23.02
C TYR A 481 -13.82 6.79 -21.75
N PHE A 482 -13.84 5.96 -20.72
CA PHE A 482 -14.58 6.22 -19.48
C PHE A 482 -13.61 6.60 -18.36
N ASP A 483 -13.58 7.88 -17.99
CA ASP A 483 -12.75 8.41 -16.92
C ASP A 483 -13.60 9.09 -15.82
N SER A 484 -13.91 8.42 -14.72
CA SER A 484 -13.47 7.09 -14.24
C SER A 484 -14.61 6.32 -13.55
N LEU A 485 -14.45 5.02 -13.32
CA LEU A 485 -15.43 4.27 -12.53
C LEU A 485 -15.39 4.61 -11.03
N THR A 486 -14.27 5.18 -10.55
CA THR A 486 -14.01 5.40 -9.12
C THR A 486 -15.02 6.33 -8.42
N PRO A 487 -15.41 7.49 -8.98
CA PRO A 487 -16.43 8.36 -8.41
C PRO A 487 -17.82 7.73 -8.27
N LEU A 488 -18.09 6.61 -8.94
CA LEU A 488 -19.40 5.94 -8.89
C LEU A 488 -19.55 5.03 -7.65
N ALA A 489 -18.44 4.56 -7.06
CA ALA A 489 -18.46 3.61 -5.95
C ALA A 489 -19.19 4.08 -4.69
N PRO A 490 -19.03 5.33 -4.22
CA PRO A 490 -19.75 5.78 -3.03
C PRO A 490 -21.28 5.82 -3.19
N ARG A 491 -21.81 5.73 -4.42
CA ARG A 491 -23.23 6.01 -4.73
C ARG A 491 -23.95 4.86 -5.43
N SER A 492 -23.26 3.77 -5.69
CA SER A 492 -23.81 2.62 -6.39
C SER A 492 -23.34 1.35 -5.69
N LYS A 493 -24.21 0.33 -5.69
CA LYS A 493 -23.80 -1.00 -5.19
C LYS A 493 -22.68 -1.54 -6.08
N SER A 494 -21.75 -2.25 -5.45
CA SER A 494 -20.58 -2.87 -6.09
C SER A 494 -20.96 -3.67 -7.33
N GLU A 495 -21.99 -4.50 -7.24
CA GLU A 495 -22.49 -5.35 -8.32
C GLU A 495 -23.06 -4.53 -9.48
N SER A 496 -23.66 -3.38 -9.19
CA SER A 496 -24.24 -2.49 -10.20
C SER A 496 -23.16 -1.82 -11.06
N ILE A 497 -22.01 -1.49 -10.49
CA ILE A 497 -20.89 -0.88 -11.23
C ILE A 497 -20.27 -1.89 -12.20
N VAL A 498 -20.05 -3.12 -11.73
CA VAL A 498 -19.55 -4.21 -12.58
C VAL A 498 -20.53 -4.55 -13.68
N SER A 499 -21.82 -4.70 -13.34
CA SER A 499 -22.89 -4.97 -14.31
C SER A 499 -23.00 -3.86 -15.35
N PHE A 500 -22.87 -2.60 -14.92
CA PHE A 500 -22.87 -1.43 -15.79
C PHE A 500 -21.67 -1.45 -16.75
N ALA A 501 -20.45 -1.66 -16.24
CA ALA A 501 -19.24 -1.74 -17.05
C ALA A 501 -19.32 -2.87 -18.09
N GLN A 502 -19.83 -4.04 -17.70
CA GLN A 502 -20.07 -5.17 -18.60
C GLN A 502 -21.12 -4.85 -19.66
N THR A 503 -22.22 -4.20 -19.28
CA THR A 503 -23.32 -3.85 -20.20
C THR A 503 -22.86 -2.84 -21.25
N ILE A 504 -22.21 -1.75 -20.83
CA ILE A 504 -21.69 -0.74 -21.76
C ILE A 504 -20.52 -1.29 -22.58
N GLY A 505 -19.66 -2.13 -22.00
CA GLY A 505 -18.59 -2.80 -22.72
C GLY A 505 -19.11 -3.77 -23.79
N ALA A 506 -20.15 -4.55 -23.48
CA ALA A 506 -20.82 -5.41 -24.46
C ALA A 506 -21.46 -4.60 -25.59
N LYS A 507 -22.04 -3.44 -25.27
CA LYS A 507 -22.63 -2.54 -26.28
C LYS A 507 -21.57 -1.90 -27.18
N ALA A 508 -20.47 -1.41 -26.60
CA ALA A 508 -19.31 -0.91 -27.34
C ALA A 508 -18.78 -1.97 -28.30
N ARG A 509 -18.58 -3.19 -27.79
CA ARG A 509 -18.18 -4.35 -28.60
C ARG A 509 -19.18 -4.67 -29.71
N GLY A 510 -20.47 -4.73 -29.41
CA GLY A 510 -21.52 -5.01 -30.39
C GLY A 510 -21.60 -3.97 -31.51
N SER A 511 -21.21 -2.73 -31.23
CA SER A 511 -21.10 -1.67 -32.24
C SER A 511 -19.82 -1.71 -33.07
N GLY A 512 -18.84 -2.56 -32.74
CA GLY A 512 -17.51 -2.57 -33.37
C GLY A 512 -16.50 -1.59 -32.76
N GLY A 513 -16.86 -0.94 -31.65
CA GLY A 513 -15.99 -0.08 -30.86
C GLY A 513 -15.18 -0.85 -29.82
N LYS A 514 -14.23 -0.16 -29.17
CA LYS A 514 -13.51 -0.64 -27.98
C LYS A 514 -13.86 0.25 -26.78
N ILE A 515 -13.61 -0.24 -25.57
CA ILE A 515 -13.90 0.52 -24.35
C ILE A 515 -12.70 0.53 -23.40
N PHE A 516 -12.43 1.69 -22.83
CA PHE A 516 -11.43 1.90 -21.79
C PHE A 516 -12.11 2.39 -20.52
N PHE A 517 -11.84 1.74 -19.40
CA PHE A 517 -12.26 2.20 -18.07
C PHE A 517 -11.03 2.58 -17.27
N THR A 518 -11.00 3.78 -16.70
CA THR A 518 -10.00 4.10 -15.69
C THR A 518 -10.53 3.78 -14.30
N VAL A 519 -9.65 3.21 -13.48
CA VAL A 519 -9.94 2.75 -12.12
C VAL A 519 -8.84 3.23 -11.18
N GLY A 520 -9.23 3.92 -10.11
CA GLY A 520 -8.38 4.29 -8.99
C GLY A 520 -8.22 3.15 -7.99
N SER A 521 -7.06 3.12 -7.32
CA SER A 521 -6.73 2.16 -6.25
C SER A 521 -7.59 2.28 -4.98
N SER A 522 -8.55 3.20 -4.93
CA SER A 522 -9.49 3.38 -3.82
C SER A 522 -10.79 2.59 -4.00
N LEU A 523 -10.96 1.87 -5.11
CA LEU A 523 -12.06 0.91 -5.27
C LEU A 523 -11.82 -0.34 -4.43
N ASP A 524 -12.91 -0.94 -3.96
CA ASP A 524 -12.87 -2.22 -3.24
C ASP A 524 -12.18 -3.30 -4.07
N GLU A 525 -11.31 -4.10 -3.44
CA GLU A 525 -10.51 -5.12 -4.10
C GLU A 525 -11.38 -6.18 -4.80
N LEU A 526 -12.56 -6.48 -4.25
CA LEU A 526 -13.52 -7.39 -4.88
C LEU A 526 -14.06 -6.83 -6.20
N ILE A 527 -14.39 -5.53 -6.25
CA ILE A 527 -14.86 -4.86 -7.48
C ILE A 527 -13.75 -4.85 -8.52
N LEU A 528 -12.51 -4.54 -8.09
CA LEU A 528 -11.36 -4.50 -8.97
C LEU A 528 -11.14 -5.86 -9.64
N ARG A 529 -11.10 -6.94 -8.85
CA ARG A 529 -10.96 -8.32 -9.38
C ARG A 529 -12.06 -8.68 -10.36
N GLN A 530 -13.32 -8.33 -10.09
CA GLN A 530 -14.43 -8.60 -11.00
C GLN A 530 -14.31 -7.81 -12.33
N LEU A 531 -13.83 -6.56 -12.28
CA LEU A 531 -13.55 -5.77 -13.48
C LEU A 531 -12.36 -6.33 -14.26
N GLU A 532 -11.31 -6.75 -13.58
CA GLU A 532 -10.13 -7.42 -14.17
C GLU A 532 -10.50 -8.73 -14.88
N GLU A 533 -11.37 -9.54 -14.27
CA GLU A 533 -11.90 -10.78 -14.84
C GLU A 533 -12.68 -10.52 -16.13
N ALA A 534 -13.56 -9.51 -16.11
CA ALA A 534 -14.37 -9.09 -17.26
C ALA A 534 -13.54 -8.47 -18.40
N SER A 535 -12.40 -7.84 -18.07
CA SER A 535 -11.56 -7.13 -19.05
C SER A 535 -10.73 -8.07 -19.92
N ASP A 536 -10.54 -7.68 -21.19
CA ASP A 536 -9.65 -8.38 -22.12
C ASP A 536 -8.21 -7.92 -21.95
N CYS A 537 -8.00 -6.65 -21.59
CA CYS A 537 -6.68 -6.10 -21.28
C CYS A 537 -6.71 -5.32 -19.96
N ILE A 538 -5.65 -5.48 -19.17
CA ILE A 538 -5.42 -4.73 -17.93
C ILE A 538 -4.09 -4.00 -18.06
N ILE A 539 -4.13 -2.69 -17.92
CA ILE A 539 -2.97 -1.81 -17.88
C ILE A 539 -2.87 -1.27 -16.46
N GLN A 540 -1.75 -1.54 -15.80
CA GLN A 540 -1.49 -1.02 -14.47
C GLN A 540 -0.51 0.13 -14.54
N MET A 541 -0.83 1.23 -13.86
CA MET A 541 -0.03 2.45 -13.82
C MET A 541 0.25 2.85 -12.38
N GLU A 542 1.47 3.31 -12.12
CA GLU A 542 1.88 3.75 -10.78
C GLU A 542 2.66 5.06 -10.86
N ALA A 543 2.26 6.03 -10.04
CA ALA A 543 3.12 7.13 -9.63
C ALA A 543 3.82 6.76 -8.33
N PHE A 544 5.13 6.90 -8.29
CA PHE A 544 5.95 6.65 -7.12
C PHE A 544 7.02 7.73 -7.01
N GLU A 545 7.56 7.93 -5.82
CA GLU A 545 8.70 8.82 -5.62
C GLU A 545 9.98 7.99 -5.62
N GLU A 546 10.98 8.44 -6.38
CA GLU A 546 12.31 7.83 -6.41
C GLU A 546 13.38 8.93 -6.31
N GLY A 547 14.09 8.98 -5.19
CA GLY A 547 15.10 10.02 -4.94
C GLY A 547 14.52 11.44 -4.94
N GLY A 548 13.30 11.62 -4.40
CA GLY A 548 12.58 12.90 -4.35
C GLY A 548 11.98 13.34 -5.70
N LEU A 549 12.12 12.54 -6.76
CA LEU A 549 11.50 12.81 -8.05
C LEU A 549 10.29 11.92 -8.23
N ARG A 550 9.14 12.53 -8.54
CA ARG A 550 7.94 11.80 -8.92
C ARG A 550 8.16 11.13 -10.26
N ARG A 551 8.20 9.80 -10.26
CA ARG A 551 8.28 8.96 -11.47
C ARG A 551 6.97 8.25 -11.72
N ARG A 552 6.79 7.85 -12.97
CA ARG A 552 5.63 7.07 -13.41
C ARG A 552 6.10 5.84 -14.15
N ARG A 553 5.41 4.73 -13.91
CA ARG A 553 5.62 3.47 -14.62
C ARG A 553 4.30 2.86 -15.00
N MET A 554 4.31 2.06 -16.06
CA MET A 554 3.17 1.26 -16.46
C MET A 554 3.59 -0.15 -16.87
N ARG A 555 2.67 -1.09 -16.75
CA ARG A 555 2.82 -2.45 -17.29
C ARG A 555 1.49 -2.94 -17.83
N ILE A 556 1.56 -3.87 -18.78
CA ILE A 556 0.40 -4.64 -19.21
C ILE A 556 0.37 -5.88 -18.33
N VAL A 557 -0.70 -6.05 -17.55
CA VAL A 557 -0.87 -7.20 -16.64
C VAL A 557 -1.51 -8.36 -17.39
N LYS A 558 -2.46 -8.05 -18.28
CA LYS A 558 -3.24 -9.02 -19.05
C LYS A 558 -3.49 -8.44 -20.43
N PHE A 559 -3.38 -9.28 -21.45
CA PHE A 559 -3.95 -9.00 -22.78
C PHE A 559 -4.35 -10.33 -23.42
N ARG A 560 -5.65 -10.62 -23.46
CA ARG A 560 -6.17 -11.86 -24.05
C ARG A 560 -5.80 -11.97 -25.52
N ASN A 561 -5.42 -13.19 -25.93
CA ASN A 561 -5.15 -13.56 -27.32
C ASN A 561 -4.08 -12.72 -28.05
N ARG A 562 -3.17 -12.09 -27.30
CA ARG A 562 -2.09 -11.30 -27.86
C ARG A 562 -0.83 -11.37 -27.01
N ARG A 563 0.34 -11.35 -27.66
CA ARG A 563 1.61 -11.12 -26.97
C ARG A 563 1.74 -9.65 -26.59
N PHE A 564 2.37 -9.38 -25.46
CA PHE A 564 2.65 -8.03 -25.00
C PHE A 564 3.99 -8.03 -24.26
N HIS A 565 4.55 -6.83 -24.03
CA HIS A 565 5.75 -6.66 -23.24
C HIS A 565 5.45 -6.88 -21.76
N GLU A 566 6.08 -7.90 -21.19
CA GLU A 566 5.99 -8.19 -19.76
C GLU A 566 6.93 -7.28 -18.96
N GLY A 567 6.44 -6.70 -17.87
CA GLY A 567 7.21 -5.88 -16.94
C GLY A 567 6.95 -4.37 -17.04
N TRP A 568 7.57 -3.64 -16.12
CA TRP A 568 7.38 -2.20 -15.95
C TRP A 568 8.18 -1.38 -16.95
N VAL A 569 7.52 -0.41 -17.55
CA VAL A 569 8.13 0.61 -18.42
C VAL A 569 7.90 1.97 -17.78
N THR A 570 8.99 2.70 -17.57
CA THR A 570 8.95 4.07 -17.03
C THR A 570 8.62 5.06 -18.14
N PHE A 571 7.86 6.09 -17.79
CA PHE A 571 7.54 7.18 -18.68
C PHE A 571 7.52 8.51 -17.92
N THR A 572 7.63 9.59 -18.68
CA THR A 572 7.42 10.96 -18.21
C THR A 572 6.28 11.61 -18.98
N VAL A 573 5.78 12.72 -18.47
CA VAL A 573 4.79 13.57 -19.15
C VAL A 573 5.51 14.86 -19.50
N GLU A 574 5.52 15.23 -20.78
CA GLU A 574 6.10 16.48 -21.26
C GLU A 574 4.99 17.33 -21.90
N ASP A 575 4.99 18.63 -21.58
CA ASP A 575 4.07 19.59 -22.18
C ASP A 575 4.19 19.54 -23.70
N SER A 576 3.07 19.70 -24.42
CA SER A 576 2.95 19.60 -25.88
C SER A 576 3.27 18.24 -26.54
N LYS A 577 3.72 17.24 -25.77
CA LYS A 577 4.09 15.90 -26.30
C LYS A 577 3.39 14.73 -25.62
N GLY A 578 2.82 14.93 -24.44
CA GLY A 578 2.13 13.86 -23.73
C GLY A 578 3.09 12.86 -23.07
N ILE A 579 2.78 11.56 -23.18
CA ILE A 579 3.53 10.48 -22.53
C ILE A 579 4.76 10.14 -23.38
N ILE A 580 5.93 10.16 -22.76
CA ILE A 580 7.20 9.81 -23.37
C ILE A 580 7.85 8.68 -22.57
N PHE A 581 8.19 7.60 -23.25
CA PHE A 581 8.78 6.41 -22.66
C PHE A 581 10.30 6.50 -22.58
N TYR A 582 10.87 5.91 -21.54
CA TYR A 582 12.30 5.67 -21.47
C TYR A 582 12.63 4.32 -22.12
N SER A 583 13.40 4.33 -23.22
CA SER A 583 13.80 3.13 -23.96
C SER A 583 15.30 2.84 -23.83
N LYS A 584 15.63 1.55 -23.74
CA LYS A 584 17.01 1.03 -23.69
C LYS A 584 17.62 0.77 -25.08
N LYS A 585 16.85 0.92 -26.17
CA LYS A 585 17.33 0.71 -27.56
C LYS A 585 17.39 2.04 -28.31
N SER A 586 18.49 2.27 -29.05
CA SER A 586 18.63 3.39 -29.99
C SER A 586 17.62 3.24 -31.12
N ARG A 587 17.02 4.36 -31.56
CA ARG A 587 16.27 4.44 -32.83
C ARG A 587 17.15 3.86 -33.94
N THR A 588 16.65 2.84 -34.65
CA THR A 588 17.13 2.39 -35.97
C THR A 588 16.16 2.87 -37.01
#